data_AF-A0A848EH49-F1
#
_entry.id   AF-A0A848EH49-F1
#
_cell.length_a   1.000
_cell.length_b   1.000
_cell.length_c   1.000
_cell.angle_alpha   90.00
_cell.angle_beta   90.00
_cell.angle_gamma   90.00
#
_symmetry.space_group_name_H-M   'P 1'
#
loop_
_entity.id
_entity.type
_entity.pdbx_description
1 polymer ?
#
loop_
_entity_poly.entity_id
_entity_poly.type
_entity_poly.pdbx_seq_one_letter_code
_entity_poly.pdbx_strand_id
1 'polypeptide(L)'
;MLPARAQAPDAAQAERDAAIARVLASGDGRGPATAYVVARAIEAHSVILHLRSPFLRQRSVEENATVLDIWTVRGTDGAEHEIHFRVPAPDTLPPEQREAERNVRRILTSGDGLTPETAFVVGGAIPAEYAILRLMGLERGVQALVNRGSCYYDVQTARDPASGETREIWFRLGGGGALAYSGRCEPARN
;
A
#
# COMPACT_ATOMS: atom_id res chain seq x y z
N MET A 1 -7.49 -34.31 -24.19
CA MET A 1 -6.44 -33.41 -23.67
C MET A 1 -6.84 -32.00 -24.07
N LEU A 2 -7.43 -31.22 -23.16
CA LEU A 2 -7.81 -29.82 -23.43
C LEU A 2 -6.54 -28.95 -23.27
N PRO A 3 -6.20 -28.03 -24.19
CA PRO A 3 -5.07 -27.16 -23.99
C PRO A 3 -5.41 -26.15 -22.89
N ALA A 4 -4.53 -26.04 -21.90
CA ALA A 4 -4.59 -24.98 -20.90
C ALA A 4 -4.49 -23.63 -21.64
N ARG A 5 -5.52 -22.78 -21.53
CA ARG A 5 -5.47 -21.39 -21.97
C ARG A 5 -4.38 -20.67 -21.16
N ALA A 6 -3.20 -20.50 -21.76
CA ALA A 6 -2.32 -19.41 -21.38
C ALA A 6 -3.05 -18.11 -21.76
N GLN A 7 -3.75 -17.47 -20.82
CA GLN A 7 -4.08 -16.05 -20.99
C GLN A 7 -2.74 -15.32 -21.07
N ALA A 8 -2.42 -14.79 -22.25
CA ALA A 8 -1.13 -14.18 -22.52
C ALA A 8 -0.94 -12.94 -21.62
N PRO A 9 0.27 -12.71 -21.08
CA PRO A 9 0.60 -11.55 -20.25
C PRO A 9 0.17 -10.20 -20.86
N ASP A 10 0.08 -10.11 -22.18
CA ASP A 10 -0.35 -8.93 -22.92
C ASP A 10 -1.82 -8.54 -22.66
N ALA A 11 -2.73 -9.51 -22.49
CA ALA A 11 -4.14 -9.21 -22.24
C ALA A 11 -4.37 -8.65 -20.84
N ALA A 12 -3.71 -9.22 -19.83
CA ALA A 12 -3.77 -8.73 -18.45
C ALA A 12 -3.11 -7.36 -18.30
N GLN A 13 -2.03 -7.12 -19.04
CA GLN A 13 -1.38 -5.81 -19.10
C GLN A 13 -2.30 -4.76 -19.75
N ALA A 14 -2.92 -5.08 -20.88
CA ALA A 14 -3.86 -4.20 -21.56
C ALA A 14 -5.10 -3.88 -20.70
N GLU A 15 -5.64 -4.86 -19.97
CA GLU A 15 -6.75 -4.66 -19.05
C GLU A 15 -6.38 -3.69 -17.91
N ARG A 16 -5.17 -3.85 -17.34
CA ARG A 16 -4.65 -2.94 -16.31
C ARG A 16 -4.48 -1.52 -16.85
N ASP A 17 -3.90 -1.36 -18.03
CA ASP A 17 -3.69 -0.05 -18.64
C ASP A 17 -5.01 0.63 -18.98
N ALA A 18 -6.00 -0.13 -19.45
CA ALA A 18 -7.36 0.37 -19.68
C ALA A 18 -8.04 0.78 -18.36
N ALA A 19 -7.83 0.04 -17.26
CA ALA A 19 -8.34 0.43 -15.95
C ALA A 19 -7.71 1.74 -15.46
N ILE A 20 -6.39 1.87 -15.56
CA ILE A 20 -5.68 3.11 -15.21
C ILE A 20 -6.20 4.28 -16.04
N ALA A 21 -6.35 4.10 -17.36
CA ALA A 21 -6.86 5.15 -18.24
C ALA A 21 -8.27 5.63 -17.82
N ARG A 22 -9.16 4.72 -17.41
CA ARG A 22 -10.48 5.08 -16.89
C ARG A 22 -10.39 5.90 -15.61
N VAL A 23 -9.49 5.52 -14.70
CA VAL A 23 -9.28 6.27 -13.45
C VAL A 23 -8.74 7.66 -13.76
N LEU A 24 -7.72 7.78 -14.61
CA LEU A 24 -7.14 9.07 -14.99
C LEU A 24 -8.13 9.98 -15.72
N ALA A 25 -9.13 9.42 -16.41
CA ALA A 25 -10.20 10.21 -17.04
C ALA A 25 -11.26 10.73 -16.04
N SER A 26 -11.27 10.24 -14.79
CA SER A 26 -12.29 10.59 -13.79
C SER A 26 -12.01 11.92 -13.05
N GLY A 27 -10.78 12.43 -13.09
CA GLY A 27 -10.35 13.59 -12.32
C GLY A 27 -8.87 13.93 -12.54
N ASP A 28 -8.28 14.73 -11.64
CA ASP A 28 -6.85 15.05 -11.65
C ASP A 28 -6.11 14.72 -10.33
N GLY A 29 -6.85 14.27 -9.31
CA GLY A 29 -6.31 13.85 -8.01
C GLY A 29 -5.76 14.97 -7.14
N ARG A 30 -5.78 16.24 -7.57
CA ARG A 30 -5.12 17.35 -6.86
C ARG A 30 -5.87 17.86 -5.65
N GLY A 31 -7.15 17.50 -5.50
CA GLY A 31 -7.96 17.87 -4.36
C GLY A 31 -9.18 16.96 -4.16
N PRO A 32 -9.91 17.10 -3.05
CA PRO A 32 -11.10 16.29 -2.77
C PRO A 32 -12.20 16.38 -3.84
N ALA A 33 -12.35 17.55 -4.48
CA ALA A 33 -13.33 17.80 -5.53
C ALA A 33 -12.94 17.21 -6.89
N THR A 34 -11.63 16.99 -7.11
CA THR A 34 -11.07 16.45 -8.36
C THR A 34 -10.43 15.08 -8.15
N ALA A 35 -10.74 14.43 -7.02
CA ALA A 35 -10.20 13.14 -6.63
C ALA A 35 -10.47 12.10 -7.72
N TYR A 36 -9.48 11.25 -7.98
CA TYR A 36 -9.65 10.11 -8.87
C TYR A 36 -10.69 9.14 -8.30
N VAL A 37 -11.61 8.66 -9.12
CA VAL A 37 -12.62 7.67 -8.71
C VAL A 37 -12.10 6.28 -9.06
N VAL A 38 -12.00 5.42 -8.04
CA VAL A 38 -11.55 4.03 -8.19
C VAL A 38 -12.60 3.09 -7.63
N ALA A 39 -12.73 1.89 -8.21
CA ALA A 39 -13.70 0.91 -7.73
C ALA A 39 -13.24 0.22 -6.43
N ARG A 40 -11.92 0.16 -6.22
CA ARG A 40 -11.26 -0.49 -5.07
C ARG A 40 -9.95 0.22 -4.73
N ALA A 41 -9.52 0.19 -3.47
CA ALA A 41 -8.23 0.78 -3.08
C ALA A 41 -7.05 0.20 -3.87
N ILE A 42 -7.11 -1.07 -4.28
CA ILE A 42 -6.05 -1.71 -5.09
C ILE A 42 -5.84 -1.03 -6.47
N GLU A 43 -6.85 -0.36 -7.02
CA GLU A 43 -6.71 0.38 -8.27
C GLU A 43 -5.91 1.68 -8.07
N ALA A 44 -6.07 2.34 -6.92
CA ALA A 44 -5.25 3.51 -6.55
C ALA A 44 -3.75 3.16 -6.54
N HIS A 45 -3.40 1.94 -6.08
CA HIS A 45 -2.03 1.44 -6.12
C HIS A 45 -1.45 1.41 -7.54
N SER A 46 -2.26 0.92 -8.49
CA SER A 46 -1.87 0.83 -9.89
C SER A 46 -1.66 2.21 -10.51
N VAL A 47 -2.48 3.20 -10.12
CA VAL A 47 -2.29 4.59 -10.54
C VAL A 47 -1.00 5.17 -9.97
N ILE A 48 -0.70 4.99 -8.68
CA ILE A 48 0.55 5.48 -8.09
C ILE A 48 1.78 4.91 -8.79
N LEU A 49 1.78 3.59 -9.06
CA LEU A 49 2.85 2.94 -9.83
C LEU A 49 2.94 3.48 -11.26
N HIS A 50 1.81 3.76 -11.90
CA HIS A 50 1.77 4.34 -13.25
C HIS A 50 2.33 5.76 -13.29
N LEU A 51 1.98 6.60 -12.31
CA LEU A 51 2.45 7.98 -12.18
C LEU A 51 3.95 8.05 -11.82
N ARG A 52 4.53 6.94 -11.36
CA ARG A 52 5.93 6.85 -10.90
C ARG A 52 6.24 7.85 -9.78
N SER A 53 5.27 8.10 -8.92
CA SER A 53 5.40 8.97 -7.74
C SER A 53 5.52 8.10 -6.50
N PRO A 54 6.73 7.92 -5.92
CA PRO A 54 6.93 7.03 -4.77
C PRO A 54 5.96 7.34 -3.62
N PHE A 55 5.27 6.31 -3.15
CA PHE A 55 4.39 6.38 -1.99
C PHE A 55 5.19 6.64 -0.70
N LEU A 56 4.65 7.49 0.18
CA LEU A 56 5.22 7.77 1.50
C LEU A 56 4.29 7.33 2.64
N ARG A 57 3.03 7.80 2.62
CA ARG A 57 2.01 7.46 3.63
C ARG A 57 0.60 7.68 3.10
N GLN A 58 -0.39 7.09 3.76
CA GLN A 58 -1.78 7.23 3.40
C GLN A 58 -2.64 7.55 4.64
N ARG A 59 -3.66 8.39 4.45
CA ARG A 59 -4.73 8.63 5.43
C ARG A 59 -6.09 8.59 4.74
N SER A 60 -7.12 8.21 5.47
CA SER A 60 -8.50 8.11 4.96
C SER A 60 -9.42 9.08 5.69
N VAL A 61 -10.40 9.63 4.98
CA VAL A 61 -11.51 10.40 5.53
C VAL A 61 -12.82 9.75 5.07
N GLU A 62 -13.65 9.30 6.01
CA GLU A 62 -14.95 8.70 5.67
C GLU A 62 -15.97 9.78 5.27
N GLU A 63 -16.63 9.56 4.14
CA GLU A 63 -17.63 10.48 3.55
C GLU A 63 -18.87 9.69 3.11
N ASN A 64 -19.84 9.51 4.01
CA ASN A 64 -21.07 8.77 3.74
C ASN A 64 -20.80 7.36 3.15
N ALA A 65 -21.21 7.13 1.89
CA ALA A 65 -21.02 5.88 1.17
C ALA A 65 -19.64 5.73 0.50
N THR A 66 -18.77 6.73 0.65
CA THR A 66 -17.42 6.76 0.07
C THR A 66 -16.37 7.02 1.14
N VAL A 67 -15.13 6.70 0.81
CA VAL A 67 -13.96 7.09 1.59
C VAL A 67 -13.04 7.88 0.67
N LEU A 68 -12.57 9.01 1.16
CA LEU A 68 -11.54 9.79 0.52
C LEU A 68 -10.18 9.33 1.04
N ASP A 69 -9.45 8.58 0.23
CA ASP A 69 -8.07 8.20 0.51
C ASP A 69 -7.12 9.29 0.00
N ILE A 70 -6.21 9.71 0.86
CA ILE A 70 -5.28 10.79 0.63
C ILE A 70 -3.88 10.20 0.76
N TRP A 71 -3.18 10.14 -0.37
CA TRP A 71 -1.88 9.53 -0.50
C TRP A 71 -0.83 10.63 -0.58
N THR A 72 0.09 10.67 0.38
CA THR A 72 1.28 11.51 0.28
C THR A 72 2.32 10.76 -0.56
N VAL A 73 2.79 11.39 -1.63
CA VAL A 73 3.79 10.85 -2.56
C VAL A 73 4.95 11.81 -2.71
N ARG A 74 6.10 11.30 -3.16
CA ARG A 74 7.23 12.12 -3.58
C ARG A 74 7.09 12.49 -5.06
N GLY A 75 7.07 13.78 -5.35
CA GLY A 75 7.09 14.33 -6.70
C GLY A 75 8.47 14.21 -7.36
N THR A 76 8.51 14.45 -8.66
CA THR A 76 9.77 14.47 -9.44
C THR A 76 10.68 15.65 -9.06
N ASP A 77 10.11 16.69 -8.45
CA ASP A 77 10.81 17.83 -7.85
C ASP A 77 11.38 17.51 -6.45
N GLY A 78 11.15 16.29 -5.94
CA GLY A 78 11.53 15.87 -4.59
C GLY A 78 10.58 16.36 -3.49
N ALA A 79 9.58 17.18 -3.81
CA ALA A 79 8.61 17.67 -2.84
C ALA A 79 7.54 16.61 -2.54
N GLU A 80 6.87 16.73 -1.39
CA GLU A 80 5.72 15.91 -1.06
C GLU A 80 4.45 16.50 -1.67
N HIS A 81 3.65 15.65 -2.33
CA HIS A 81 2.36 16.02 -2.91
C HIS A 81 1.28 15.09 -2.40
N GLU A 82 0.05 15.58 -2.28
CA GLU A 82 -1.11 14.75 -1.99
C GLU A 82 -1.83 14.36 -3.28
N ILE A 83 -2.20 13.08 -3.39
CA ILE A 83 -3.09 12.56 -4.42
C ILE A 83 -4.34 12.01 -3.74
N HIS A 84 -5.50 12.46 -4.22
CA HIS A 84 -6.80 12.14 -3.65
C HIS A 84 -7.51 11.07 -4.50
N PHE A 85 -8.01 10.03 -3.83
CA PHE A 85 -8.80 8.96 -4.41
C PHE A 85 -10.14 8.82 -3.69
N ARG A 86 -11.24 8.84 -4.44
CA ARG A 86 -12.56 8.50 -3.92
C ARG A 86 -12.83 7.02 -4.18
N VAL A 87 -13.07 6.28 -3.11
CA VAL A 87 -13.25 4.83 -3.12
C VAL A 87 -14.59 4.50 -2.47
N PRO A 88 -15.33 3.48 -2.91
CA PRO A 88 -16.49 2.99 -2.19
C PRO A 88 -16.15 2.64 -0.74
N ALA A 89 -17.05 2.94 0.20
CA ALA A 89 -16.88 2.49 1.57
C ALA A 89 -16.87 0.95 1.62
N PRO A 90 -15.98 0.29 2.39
CA PRO A 90 -15.85 -1.18 2.36
C PRO A 90 -17.17 -1.93 2.59
N ASP A 91 -18.08 -1.37 3.40
CA ASP A 91 -19.38 -1.97 3.70
C ASP A 91 -20.31 -2.04 2.48
N THR A 92 -20.05 -1.22 1.46
CA THR A 92 -20.78 -1.23 0.18
C THR A 92 -20.28 -2.29 -0.79
N LEU A 93 -19.14 -2.93 -0.51
CA LEU A 93 -18.57 -3.97 -1.36
C LEU A 93 -19.16 -5.37 -1.05
N PRO A 94 -19.10 -6.29 -2.03
CA PRO A 94 -19.40 -7.71 -1.81
C PRO A 94 -18.56 -8.31 -0.67
N PRO A 95 -19.08 -9.29 0.09
CA PRO A 95 -18.41 -9.83 1.28
C PRO A 95 -16.96 -10.28 1.05
N GLU A 96 -16.70 -10.96 -0.07
CA GLU A 96 -15.36 -11.46 -0.41
C GLU A 96 -14.36 -10.34 -0.72
N GLN A 97 -14.84 -9.19 -1.20
CA GLN A 97 -14.00 -8.04 -1.54
C GLN A 97 -13.80 -7.11 -0.35
N ARG A 98 -14.81 -7.02 0.52
CA ARG A 98 -14.82 -6.19 1.72
C ARG A 98 -13.66 -6.47 2.65
N GLU A 99 -13.37 -7.74 2.94
CA GLU A 99 -12.27 -8.09 3.85
C GLU A 99 -10.89 -7.76 3.25
N ALA A 100 -10.71 -8.01 1.94
CA ALA A 100 -9.50 -7.60 1.25
C ALA A 100 -9.31 -6.08 1.27
N GLU A 101 -10.39 -5.32 1.03
CA GLU A 101 -10.39 -3.86 1.06
C GLU A 101 -10.02 -3.33 2.45
N ARG A 102 -10.62 -3.87 3.52
CA ARG A 102 -10.28 -3.50 4.90
C ARG A 102 -8.82 -3.80 5.23
N ASN A 103 -8.31 -4.95 4.80
CA ASN A 103 -6.92 -5.32 5.08
C ASN A 103 -5.92 -4.40 4.39
N VAL A 104 -6.13 -4.09 3.11
CA VAL A 104 -5.29 -3.13 2.38
C VAL A 104 -5.28 -1.77 3.08
N ARG A 105 -6.47 -1.24 3.40
CA ARG A 105 -6.61 0.06 4.10
C ARG A 105 -5.93 0.04 5.47
N ARG A 106 -6.11 -1.03 6.25
CA ARG A 106 -5.49 -1.18 7.58
C ARG A 106 -3.97 -1.12 7.50
N ILE A 107 -3.38 -1.71 6.47
CA ILE A 107 -1.93 -1.68 6.29
C ILE A 107 -1.47 -0.26 5.92
N LEU A 108 -2.07 0.35 4.89
CA LEU A 108 -1.63 1.64 4.36
C LEU A 108 -1.86 2.82 5.30
N THR A 109 -2.90 2.76 6.14
CA THR A 109 -3.18 3.80 7.14
C THR A 109 -2.41 3.62 8.44
N SER A 110 -1.64 2.53 8.60
CA SER A 110 -0.98 2.23 9.88
C SER A 110 0.27 3.07 10.16
N GLY A 111 0.90 3.65 9.14
CA GLY A 111 2.10 4.48 9.27
C GLY A 111 2.83 4.67 7.95
N ASP A 112 4.13 4.99 8.03
CA ASP A 112 5.02 5.23 6.87
C ASP A 112 6.17 4.22 6.77
N GLY A 113 6.31 3.32 7.76
CA GLY A 113 7.34 2.29 7.79
C GLY A 113 8.75 2.80 8.06
N LEU A 114 8.95 4.10 8.37
CA LEU A 114 10.30 4.65 8.53
C LEU A 114 10.91 4.41 9.91
N THR A 115 10.07 4.17 10.92
CA THR A 115 10.52 3.81 12.28
C THR A 115 9.67 2.65 12.84
N PRO A 116 10.11 2.00 13.94
CA PRO A 116 9.30 0.98 14.61
C PRO A 116 7.92 1.49 15.08
N GLU A 117 7.81 2.77 15.42
CA GLU A 117 6.58 3.41 15.92
C GLU A 117 5.59 3.68 14.78
N THR A 118 6.10 3.96 13.57
CA THR A 118 5.32 4.19 12.35
C THR A 118 5.33 2.99 11.41
N ALA A 119 5.74 1.82 11.89
CA ALA A 119 5.86 0.60 11.11
C ALA A 119 4.54 0.18 10.43
N PHE A 120 4.61 -0.30 9.19
CA PHE A 120 3.43 -0.85 8.51
C PHE A 120 2.95 -2.12 9.21
N VAL A 121 1.67 -2.20 9.55
CA VAL A 121 1.11 -3.31 10.32
C VAL A 121 0.57 -4.39 9.39
N VAL A 122 1.38 -5.42 9.14
CA VAL A 122 1.05 -6.51 8.21
C VAL A 122 0.55 -7.76 8.96
N GLY A 123 -0.41 -8.46 8.38
CA GLY A 123 -0.99 -9.69 8.94
C GLY A 123 -0.11 -10.94 8.77
N GLY A 124 1.21 -10.81 8.87
CA GLY A 124 2.17 -11.90 8.65
C GLY A 124 2.33 -12.36 7.19
N ALA A 125 1.79 -11.61 6.22
CA ALA A 125 1.88 -11.96 4.80
C ALA A 125 3.04 -11.23 4.11
N ILE A 126 4.14 -11.95 3.86
CA ILE A 126 5.32 -11.50 3.07
C ILE A 126 4.94 -10.82 1.73
N PRO A 127 3.91 -11.28 0.97
CA PRO A 127 3.51 -10.60 -0.27
C PRO A 127 3.09 -9.13 -0.07
N ALA A 128 2.54 -8.78 1.09
CA ALA A 128 2.11 -7.40 1.37
C ALA A 128 3.30 -6.46 1.56
N GLU A 129 4.34 -6.90 2.27
CA GLU A 129 5.57 -6.12 2.50
C GLU A 129 6.25 -5.77 1.17
N TYR A 130 6.40 -6.76 0.28
CA TYR A 130 7.01 -6.53 -1.03
C TYR A 130 6.15 -5.67 -1.95
N ALA A 131 4.82 -5.71 -1.81
CA ALA A 131 3.94 -4.80 -2.53
C ALA A 131 4.17 -3.35 -2.07
N ILE A 132 4.31 -3.13 -0.76
CA ILE A 132 4.57 -1.81 -0.17
C ILE A 132 5.93 -1.27 -0.61
N LEU A 133 7.01 -2.07 -0.52
CA LEU A 133 8.33 -1.64 -1.02
C LEU A 133 8.26 -1.17 -2.47
N ARG A 134 7.51 -1.90 -3.31
CA ARG A 134 7.33 -1.54 -4.72
C ARG A 134 6.55 -0.23 -4.89
N LEU A 135 5.54 0.03 -4.06
CA LEU A 135 4.82 1.33 -4.05
C LEU A 135 5.72 2.49 -3.64
N MET A 136 6.63 2.24 -2.71
CA MET A 136 7.63 3.22 -2.27
C MET A 136 8.75 3.41 -3.32
N GLY A 137 8.70 2.69 -4.44
CA GLY A 137 9.75 2.74 -5.48
C GLY A 137 11.06 2.09 -5.05
N LEU A 138 11.04 1.23 -4.02
CA LEU A 138 12.24 0.62 -3.45
C LEU A 138 12.44 -0.81 -3.94
N GLU A 139 13.70 -1.18 -4.14
CA GLU A 139 14.14 -2.55 -4.35
C GLU A 139 14.35 -3.25 -3.01
N ARG A 140 13.98 -4.53 -2.94
CA ARG A 140 14.28 -5.38 -1.78
C ARG A 140 15.79 -5.50 -1.61
N GLY A 141 16.26 -5.44 -0.36
CA GLY A 141 17.62 -5.84 0.01
C GLY A 141 17.62 -6.89 1.12
N VAL A 142 18.39 -6.62 2.17
CA VAL A 142 18.58 -7.54 3.30
C VAL A 142 17.40 -7.45 4.26
N GLN A 143 16.95 -8.63 4.69
CA GLN A 143 15.83 -8.79 5.62
C GLN A 143 16.34 -9.21 6.99
N ALA A 144 15.78 -8.65 8.06
CA ALA A 144 16.07 -9.03 9.43
C ALA A 144 14.80 -9.06 10.27
N LEU A 145 14.62 -10.13 11.05
CA LEU A 145 13.58 -10.19 12.07
C LEU A 145 14.11 -9.56 13.36
N VAL A 146 13.49 -8.47 13.80
CA VAL A 146 13.87 -7.73 15.00
C VAL A 146 12.80 -7.88 16.07
N ASN A 147 13.20 -8.28 17.28
CA ASN A 147 12.36 -8.21 18.46
C ASN A 147 12.66 -6.90 19.21
N ARG A 148 11.64 -6.08 19.45
CA ARG A 148 11.72 -4.91 20.35
C ARG A 148 10.58 -4.97 21.35
N GLY A 149 10.91 -5.26 22.61
CA GLY A 149 9.93 -5.39 23.68
C GLY A 149 8.98 -6.57 23.43
N SER A 150 7.69 -6.28 23.31
CA SER A 150 6.68 -7.29 23.01
C SER A 150 6.34 -7.41 21.52
N CYS A 151 7.05 -6.70 20.65
CA CYS A 151 6.74 -6.61 19.22
C CYS A 151 7.81 -7.28 18.35
N TYR A 152 7.34 -7.93 17.29
CA TYR A 152 8.18 -8.45 16.21
C TYR A 152 8.04 -7.60 14.97
N TYR A 153 9.19 -7.29 14.37
CA TYR A 153 9.31 -6.47 13.18
C TYR A 153 10.09 -7.24 12.12
N ASP A 154 9.57 -7.24 10.91
CA ASP A 154 10.35 -7.54 9.73
C ASP A 154 10.95 -6.22 9.22
N VAL A 155 12.28 -6.14 9.20
CA VAL A 155 13.01 -4.93 8.82
C VAL A 155 13.72 -5.20 7.50
N GLN A 156 13.35 -4.41 6.49
CA GLN A 156 13.92 -4.49 5.15
C GLN A 156 14.88 -3.34 4.92
N THR A 157 16.16 -3.65 4.75
CA THR A 157 17.13 -2.69 4.22
C THR A 157 16.91 -2.60 2.71
N ALA A 158 16.06 -1.67 2.30
CA ALA A 158 15.63 -1.49 0.91
C ALA A 158 16.49 -0.42 0.21
N ARG A 159 16.67 -0.58 -1.10
CA ARG A 159 17.49 0.32 -1.93
C ARG A 159 16.59 1.17 -2.83
N ASP A 160 16.86 2.46 -2.88
CA ASP A 160 16.31 3.35 -3.90
C ASP A 160 17.13 3.17 -5.19
N PRO A 161 16.53 2.68 -6.29
CA PRO A 161 17.25 2.44 -7.54
C PRO A 161 17.65 3.73 -8.25
N ALA A 162 16.97 4.86 -7.99
CA ALA A 162 17.23 6.14 -8.62
C ALA A 162 18.44 6.85 -8.00
N SER A 163 18.54 6.85 -6.66
CA SER A 163 19.65 7.49 -5.94
C SER A 163 20.76 6.52 -5.55
N GLY A 164 20.46 5.22 -5.45
CA GLY A 164 21.35 4.20 -4.90
C GLY A 164 21.37 4.14 -3.37
N GLU A 165 20.66 5.04 -2.68
CA GLU A 165 20.61 5.09 -1.22
C GLU A 165 19.88 3.88 -0.63
N THR A 166 20.30 3.44 0.55
CA THR A 166 19.62 2.39 1.32
C THR A 166 18.90 2.98 2.51
N ARG A 167 17.72 2.45 2.82
CA ARG A 167 16.94 2.82 4.01
C ARG A 167 16.26 1.60 4.62
N GLU A 168 16.08 1.62 5.93
CA GLU A 168 15.30 0.60 6.62
C GLU A 168 13.81 0.89 6.52
N ILE A 169 13.03 -0.12 6.15
CA ILE A 169 11.57 -0.10 6.18
C ILE A 169 11.11 -1.14 7.20
N TRP A 170 10.29 -0.69 8.14
CA TRP A 170 9.82 -1.44 9.29
C TRP A 170 8.39 -1.95 9.05
N PHE A 171 8.22 -3.27 9.11
CA PHE A 171 6.92 -3.94 9.05
C PHE A 171 6.64 -4.61 10.39
N ARG A 172 5.61 -4.17 11.09
CA ARG A 172 5.17 -4.80 12.33
C ARG A 172 4.31 -6.02 12.01
N LEU A 173 4.70 -7.17 12.54
CA LEU A 173 3.97 -8.42 12.36
C LEU A 173 2.80 -8.50 13.34
N GLY A 174 1.57 -8.50 12.84
CA GLY A 174 0.35 -8.67 13.63
C GLY A 174 -0.35 -10.02 13.37
N GLY A 175 -0.74 -10.71 14.44
CA GLY A 175 -1.83 -11.72 14.52
C GLY A 175 -2.12 -12.66 13.32
N GLY A 176 -1.67 -13.92 13.43
CA GLY A 176 -2.06 -15.11 12.64
C GLY A 176 -0.91 -15.94 12.05
N GLY A 177 -0.18 -16.75 12.85
CA GLY A 177 0.93 -17.62 12.40
C GLY A 177 1.88 -18.02 13.53
N ALA A 178 2.85 -18.92 13.31
CA ALA A 178 3.79 -19.38 14.36
C ALA A 178 4.67 -18.25 14.97
N LEU A 179 4.73 -17.10 14.30
CA LEU A 179 5.43 -15.88 14.74
C LEU A 179 4.47 -14.72 15.06
N ALA A 180 3.17 -14.99 15.11
CA ALA A 180 2.18 -13.96 15.38
C ALA A 180 2.15 -13.58 16.86
N TYR A 181 2.44 -12.33 17.15
CA TYR A 181 2.15 -11.77 18.46
C TYR A 181 0.67 -11.42 18.56
N SER A 182 -0.01 -11.97 19.58
CA SER A 182 -1.43 -11.76 19.91
C SER A 182 -1.66 -10.75 21.05
N GLY A 183 -0.58 -10.20 21.63
CA GLY A 183 -0.67 -9.19 22.69
C GLY A 183 -0.76 -7.77 22.14
N ARG A 184 -1.08 -6.80 23.02
CA ARG A 184 -0.95 -5.39 22.69
C ARG A 184 0.54 -5.07 22.58
N CYS A 185 0.95 -4.67 21.38
CA CYS A 185 2.23 -4.03 21.16
C CYS A 185 2.23 -2.70 21.91
N GLU A 186 2.87 -2.65 23.08
CA GLU A 186 3.15 -1.39 23.76
C GLU A 186 4.50 -0.89 23.24
N PRO A 187 4.56 0.29 22.58
CA PRO A 187 5.85 0.86 22.20
C PRO A 187 6.68 1.05 23.47
N ALA A 188 7.97 0.71 23.41
CA ALA A 188 8.88 0.90 24.53
C ALA A 188 8.81 2.38 24.96
N ARG A 189 8.42 2.63 26.22
CA ARG A 189 8.54 3.97 26.80
C ARG A 189 10.02 4.22 27.01
N ASN A 190 10.56 5.25 26.36
CA ASN A 190 11.89 5.77 26.65
C ASN A 190 11.99 6.21 28.12
#